data_AF-A0A350W1X1-F1
#
_entry.id   AF-A0A350W1X1-F1
#
_cell.length_a   1.000
_cell.length_b   1.000
_cell.length_c   1.000
_cell.angle_alpha   90.00
_cell.angle_beta   90.00
_cell.angle_gamma   90.00
#
_symmetry.space_group_name_H-M   'P 1'
#
loop_
_entity.id
_entity.type
_entity.pdbx_description
1 polymer ?
#
loop_
_entity_poly.entity_id
_entity_poly.type
_entity_poly.pdbx_seq_one_letter_code
_entity_poly.pdbx_strand_id
1 'polypeptide(L)'
;MKKLLLFLLCSTSLITSCSSKDRFFEPMKINSSASINKAFTNFDTGFGIISIAVDDKYVWFATDNGVVVFDKIANEWGKCILENFSPSWCNIYVDADSVWVGGERGLAKFDKIRKKWKVYTTKDGLIGNDISEIVGSKKFIGVICRERGTEWKGLSIFDKASNKWIIHIPISNLPNSKEYNEIYTITFDNDKIWIGAMSGLSRFNIKTYKFEDTNFDLRNVRFLLPDNDTIWIGTFGDGVWKFDAKTKNWIKYNINCDQNMIMDSERIIANRYASFIVFNKKNAESKEYRINKYFPASMFILNEITSVR
;
A
#
# COMPACT_ATOMS: atom_id res chain seq x y z
N MET A 1 29.12 -2.59 -2.49
CA MET A 1 28.19 -2.39 -3.62
C MET A 1 26.78 -2.44 -3.06
N LYS A 2 26.03 -1.33 -3.11
CA LYS A 2 24.61 -1.31 -2.76
C LYS A 2 23.85 -2.10 -3.85
N LYS A 3 23.03 -3.09 -3.47
CA LYS A 3 22.18 -3.85 -4.41
C LYS A 3 20.76 -3.29 -4.35
N LEU A 4 20.26 -2.85 -5.50
CA LEU A 4 18.87 -2.45 -5.67
C LEU A 4 18.03 -3.72 -5.74
N LEU A 5 16.98 -3.85 -4.92
CA LEU A 5 16.04 -4.97 -5.04
C LEU A 5 14.85 -4.52 -5.90
N LEU A 6 14.86 -4.89 -7.18
CA LEU A 6 13.72 -4.67 -8.08
C LEU A 6 12.82 -5.91 -7.97
N PHE A 7 11.59 -5.72 -7.50
CA PHE A 7 10.59 -6.77 -7.53
C PHE A 7 9.75 -6.62 -8.80
N LEU A 8 9.95 -7.57 -9.72
CA LEU A 8 9.01 -7.81 -10.81
C LEU A 8 7.97 -8.79 -10.27
N LEU A 9 6.78 -8.29 -9.93
CA LEU A 9 5.66 -9.12 -9.55
C LEU A 9 4.62 -9.12 -10.65
N CYS A 10 3.87 -10.20 -10.72
CA CYS A 10 2.84 -10.47 -11.70
C CYS A 10 1.48 -10.50 -10.97
N SER A 11 1.07 -9.42 -10.30
CA SER A 11 -0.28 -9.31 -9.70
C SER A 11 -0.61 -7.91 -9.15
N THR A 12 -1.91 -7.60 -9.13
CA THR A 12 -2.55 -6.28 -9.02
C THR A 12 -2.59 -5.63 -7.62
N SER A 13 -1.55 -5.69 -6.79
CA SER A 13 -1.67 -5.27 -5.37
C SER A 13 -0.76 -4.12 -4.94
N LEU A 14 -1.24 -3.25 -4.03
CA LEU A 14 -0.52 -2.11 -3.45
C LEU A 14 0.64 -2.53 -2.51
N ILE A 15 1.67 -1.68 -2.40
CA ILE A 15 2.76 -1.78 -1.41
C ILE A 15 2.71 -0.58 -0.46
N THR A 16 2.85 -0.82 0.86
CA THR A 16 3.00 0.22 1.88
C THR A 16 4.46 0.62 2.09
N SER A 17 4.69 1.93 2.27
CA SER A 17 5.96 2.66 2.35
C SER A 17 7.09 2.07 3.22
N CYS A 18 8.33 2.20 2.75
CA CYS A 18 9.56 2.11 3.55
C CYS A 18 10.27 3.47 3.56
N SER A 19 10.77 3.93 4.71
CA SER A 19 11.48 5.21 4.86
C SER A 19 12.99 5.01 4.83
N SER A 20 13.69 5.61 3.87
CA SER A 20 15.09 6.03 4.04
C SER A 20 15.46 7.12 3.03
N LYS A 21 16.38 7.99 3.46
CA LYS A 21 16.94 9.14 2.74
C LYS A 21 18.13 8.70 1.88
N ASP A 22 18.34 9.46 0.79
CA ASP A 22 19.55 9.64 -0.03
C ASP A 22 19.68 8.96 -1.43
N ARG A 23 19.41 9.82 -2.43
CA ARG A 23 20.06 10.13 -3.73
C ARG A 23 20.48 9.09 -4.79
N PHE A 24 20.22 9.56 -6.02
CA PHE A 24 20.81 9.35 -7.37
C PHE A 24 20.29 8.20 -8.24
N PHE A 25 19.70 8.57 -9.38
CA PHE A 25 19.77 7.79 -10.63
C PHE A 25 19.67 8.71 -11.86
N GLU A 26 20.64 8.61 -12.78
CA GLU A 26 20.49 9.01 -14.19
C GLU A 26 19.92 7.82 -14.99
N PRO A 27 19.13 8.06 -16.06
CA PRO A 27 18.45 6.99 -16.79
C PRO A 27 19.46 6.09 -17.53
N MET A 28 19.61 4.83 -17.08
CA MET A 28 20.39 3.82 -17.80
C MET A 28 19.73 3.50 -19.15
N LYS A 29 20.48 3.71 -20.25
CA LYS A 29 20.15 3.17 -21.57
C LYS A 29 20.20 1.64 -21.50
N ILE A 30 19.06 0.99 -21.67
CA ILE A 30 18.93 -0.47 -21.62
C ILE A 30 19.32 -1.05 -22.97
N ASN A 31 20.53 -1.62 -23.07
CA ASN A 31 20.97 -2.42 -24.22
C ASN A 31 21.52 -3.78 -23.74
N SER A 32 20.96 -4.84 -24.33
CA SER A 32 21.36 -6.26 -24.27
C SER A 32 21.00 -7.09 -23.01
N SER A 33 20.48 -8.28 -23.29
CA SER A 33 19.80 -9.22 -22.37
C SER A 33 20.72 -10.10 -21.51
N ALA A 34 22.04 -9.94 -21.59
CA ALA A 34 23.00 -10.80 -20.88
C ALA A 34 23.49 -10.24 -19.53
N SER A 35 23.37 -8.93 -19.31
CA SER A 35 23.89 -8.24 -18.11
C SER A 35 22.87 -8.09 -16.97
N ILE A 36 21.61 -8.46 -17.20
CA ILE A 36 20.50 -8.32 -16.22
C ILE A 36 20.62 -9.33 -15.07
N ASN A 37 21.12 -10.55 -15.31
CA ASN A 37 21.09 -11.65 -14.33
C ASN A 37 22.05 -11.51 -13.15
N LYS A 38 22.95 -10.53 -13.11
CA LYS A 38 23.90 -10.34 -12.00
C LYS A 38 23.41 -9.36 -10.92
N ALA A 39 22.34 -8.60 -11.17
CA ALA A 39 21.89 -7.52 -10.31
C ALA A 39 20.63 -7.83 -9.49
N PHE A 40 19.93 -8.93 -9.76
CA PHE A 40 18.65 -9.26 -9.13
C PHE A 40 18.70 -10.60 -8.40
N THR A 41 18.15 -10.62 -7.19
CA THR A 41 17.83 -11.88 -6.50
C THR A 41 16.44 -12.31 -6.95
N ASN A 42 16.36 -13.43 -7.66
CA ASN A 42 15.08 -14.02 -8.02
C ASN A 42 14.53 -14.80 -6.82
N PHE A 43 13.29 -14.51 -6.43
CA PHE A 43 12.58 -15.19 -5.37
C PHE A 43 11.52 -16.10 -5.99
N ASP A 44 11.75 -17.41 -5.96
CA ASP A 44 10.74 -18.40 -6.33
C ASP A 44 10.07 -18.93 -5.06
N THR A 45 8.83 -18.52 -4.84
CA THR A 45 8.03 -18.98 -3.69
C THR A 45 7.31 -20.29 -3.98
N GLY A 46 7.28 -20.76 -5.23
CA GLY A 46 6.43 -21.86 -5.69
C GLY A 46 4.92 -21.53 -5.74
N PHE A 47 4.54 -20.30 -5.42
CA PHE A 47 3.15 -19.83 -5.30
C PHE A 47 2.95 -18.47 -6.00
N GLY A 48 1.70 -18.14 -6.33
CA GLY A 48 1.36 -16.82 -6.85
C GLY A 48 1.58 -15.75 -5.78
N ILE A 49 2.53 -14.83 -5.98
CA ILE A 49 2.77 -13.74 -5.02
C ILE A 49 1.73 -12.65 -5.23
N ILE A 50 1.10 -12.22 -4.15
CA ILE A 50 0.07 -11.17 -4.13
C ILE A 50 0.66 -9.86 -3.64
N SER A 51 1.42 -9.88 -2.55
CA SER A 51 1.99 -8.67 -1.96
C SER A 51 3.26 -9.01 -1.19
N ILE A 52 4.15 -8.02 -1.06
CA ILE A 52 5.42 -8.14 -0.35
C ILE A 52 5.55 -7.01 0.66
N ALA A 53 6.08 -7.34 1.85
CA ALA A 53 6.54 -6.36 2.83
C ALA A 53 7.91 -6.77 3.38
N VAL A 54 8.68 -5.80 3.84
CA VAL A 54 10.05 -6.01 4.33
C VAL A 54 10.18 -5.40 5.72
N ASP A 55 10.81 -6.12 6.64
CA ASP A 55 11.31 -5.56 7.90
C ASP A 55 12.83 -5.73 7.99
N ASP A 56 13.44 -5.49 9.16
CA ASP A 56 14.89 -5.55 9.34
C ASP A 56 15.48 -6.93 9.01
N LYS A 57 14.74 -8.01 9.26
CA LYS A 57 15.24 -9.39 9.13
C LYS A 57 14.64 -10.14 7.95
N TYR A 58 13.37 -9.95 7.66
CA TYR A 58 12.61 -10.78 6.72
C TYR A 58 12.07 -9.99 5.53
N VAL A 59 11.98 -10.68 4.40
CA VAL A 59 11.03 -10.35 3.32
C VAL A 59 9.82 -11.26 3.50
N TRP A 60 8.65 -10.67 3.66
CA TRP A 60 7.38 -11.35 3.83
C TRP A 60 6.63 -11.36 2.50
N PHE A 61 6.23 -12.55 2.04
CA PHE A 61 5.47 -12.75 0.81
C PHE A 61 4.08 -13.25 1.18
N ALA A 62 3.06 -12.43 0.95
CA ALA A 62 1.69 -12.92 0.88
C ALA A 62 1.50 -13.61 -0.48
N THR A 63 1.15 -14.88 -0.44
CA THR A 63 0.96 -15.74 -1.62
C THR A 63 -0.46 -16.27 -1.66
N ASP A 64 -0.92 -16.78 -2.80
CA ASP A 64 -2.22 -17.44 -2.95
C ASP A 64 -2.51 -18.56 -1.92
N ASN A 65 -1.45 -19.14 -1.34
CA ASN A 65 -1.50 -20.21 -0.35
C ASN A 65 -0.89 -19.83 1.01
N GLY A 66 -0.91 -18.54 1.37
CA GLY A 66 -0.56 -18.09 2.72
C GLY A 66 0.60 -17.11 2.77
N VAL A 67 1.52 -17.35 3.70
CA VAL A 67 2.66 -16.43 3.93
C VAL A 67 3.96 -17.21 3.95
N VAL A 68 4.81 -16.88 2.99
CA VAL A 68 6.20 -17.35 2.90
C VAL A 68 7.14 -16.24 3.35
N VAL A 69 8.25 -16.60 3.97
CA VAL A 69 9.25 -15.62 4.41
C VAL A 69 10.63 -15.97 3.88
N PHE A 70 11.42 -14.95 3.61
CA PHE A 70 12.85 -15.09 3.31
C PHE A 70 13.66 -14.36 4.37
N ASP A 71 14.56 -15.07 5.04
CA ASP A 71 15.49 -14.51 6.02
C ASP A 71 16.65 -13.84 5.29
N LYS A 72 16.72 -12.51 5.35
CA LYS A 72 17.77 -11.74 4.66
C LYS A 72 19.14 -11.92 5.29
N ILE A 73 19.20 -12.28 6.58
CA ILE A 73 20.44 -12.42 7.33
C ILE A 73 21.02 -13.82 7.10
N ALA A 74 20.19 -14.85 7.25
CA ALA A 74 20.58 -16.23 7.00
C ALA A 74 20.60 -16.59 5.50
N ASN A 75 20.02 -15.76 4.63
CA ASN A 75 19.89 -15.97 3.20
C ASN A 75 19.19 -17.31 2.87
N GLU A 76 18.12 -17.59 3.59
CA GLU A 76 17.37 -18.84 3.51
C GLU A 76 15.86 -18.59 3.46
N TRP A 77 15.14 -19.51 2.83
CA TRP A 77 13.68 -19.51 2.85
C TRP A 77 13.19 -20.08 4.18
N GLY A 78 12.34 -19.31 4.87
CA GLY A 78 11.59 -19.81 6.01
C GLY A 78 10.39 -20.64 5.54
N LYS A 79 9.92 -21.53 6.42
CA LYS A 79 8.72 -22.34 6.18
C LYS A 79 7.49 -21.43 5.99
N CYS A 80 6.51 -21.86 5.19
CA CYS A 80 5.18 -21.23 5.17
C CYS A 80 4.62 -21.19 6.60
N ILE A 81 4.28 -20.00 7.10
CA ILE A 81 3.93 -19.78 8.51
C ILE A 81 2.41 -19.74 8.71
N LEU A 82 1.62 -19.57 7.64
CA LEU A 82 0.17 -19.53 7.70
C LEU A 82 -0.42 -20.36 6.55
N GLU A 83 -0.80 -21.59 6.82
CA GLU A 83 -1.40 -22.49 5.83
C GLU A 83 -2.93 -22.29 5.76
N ASN A 84 -3.53 -22.48 4.59
CA ASN A 84 -4.99 -22.41 4.34
C ASN A 84 -5.66 -21.06 4.61
N PHE A 85 -4.89 -19.98 4.66
CA PHE A 85 -5.39 -18.61 4.59
C PHE A 85 -5.01 -18.06 3.23
N SER A 86 -5.99 -17.87 2.34
CA SER A 86 -5.72 -17.26 1.04
C SER A 86 -5.89 -15.75 1.17
N PRO A 87 -4.80 -14.97 1.13
CA PRO A 87 -4.89 -13.55 0.90
C PRO A 87 -5.51 -13.38 -0.48
N SER A 88 -6.57 -12.59 -0.60
CA SER A 88 -7.24 -12.33 -1.88
C SER A 88 -7.20 -10.83 -2.09
N TRP A 89 -6.39 -10.37 -3.06
CA TRP A 89 -6.30 -8.96 -3.44
C TRP A 89 -5.95 -7.95 -2.32
N CYS A 90 -5.47 -8.43 -1.17
CA CYS A 90 -5.03 -7.60 -0.05
C CYS A 90 -3.51 -7.44 -0.02
N ASN A 91 -3.02 -6.29 0.44
CA ASN A 91 -1.62 -6.12 0.76
C ASN A 91 -1.24 -6.80 2.08
N ILE A 92 0.05 -7.13 2.24
CA ILE A 92 0.65 -7.48 3.53
C ILE A 92 1.17 -6.21 4.20
N TYR A 93 0.96 -6.08 5.51
CA TYR A 93 1.48 -4.97 6.29
C TYR A 93 2.35 -5.49 7.44
N VAL A 94 3.52 -4.89 7.64
CA VAL A 94 4.49 -5.29 8.65
C VAL A 94 4.88 -4.09 9.49
N ASP A 95 4.87 -4.25 10.81
CA ASP A 95 5.45 -3.31 11.76
C ASP A 95 6.47 -4.02 12.68
N ALA A 96 6.99 -3.32 13.69
CA ALA A 96 8.01 -3.86 14.59
C ALA A 96 7.54 -5.12 15.35
N ASP A 97 6.26 -5.18 15.71
CA ASP A 97 5.73 -6.20 16.63
C ASP A 97 4.88 -7.25 15.92
N SER A 98 4.39 -6.96 14.72
CA SER A 98 3.36 -7.76 14.07
C SER A 98 3.45 -7.78 12.55
N VAL A 99 2.87 -8.84 11.98
CA VAL A 99 2.59 -8.97 10.54
C VAL A 99 1.10 -9.13 10.37
N TRP A 100 0.52 -8.42 9.41
CA TRP A 100 -0.91 -8.38 9.14
C TRP A 100 -1.17 -8.79 7.70
N VAL A 101 -2.07 -9.75 7.51
CA VAL A 101 -2.42 -10.30 6.20
C VAL A 101 -3.93 -10.42 6.12
N GLY A 102 -4.52 -9.81 5.10
CA GLY A 102 -5.96 -9.84 4.86
C GLY A 102 -6.32 -10.89 3.82
N GLY A 103 -7.52 -11.43 3.90
CA GLY A 103 -8.09 -12.33 2.91
C GLY A 103 -9.61 -12.38 3.04
N GLU A 104 -10.27 -13.29 2.32
CA GLU A 104 -11.74 -13.38 2.28
C GLU A 104 -12.38 -13.82 3.62
N ARG A 105 -11.56 -14.35 4.54
CA ARG A 105 -12.00 -14.99 5.79
C ARG A 105 -11.53 -14.25 7.05
N GLY A 106 -11.09 -13.02 6.90
CA GLY A 106 -10.73 -12.13 7.99
C GLY A 106 -9.34 -11.52 7.85
N LEU A 107 -8.83 -11.03 8.97
CA LEU A 107 -7.52 -10.42 9.07
C LEU A 107 -6.62 -11.26 9.98
N ALA A 108 -5.59 -11.87 9.43
CA ALA A 108 -4.58 -12.61 10.18
C ALA A 108 -3.52 -11.65 10.74
N LYS A 109 -3.24 -11.75 12.04
CA LYS A 109 -2.16 -11.05 12.74
C LYS A 109 -1.16 -12.08 13.27
N PHE A 110 0.09 -11.98 12.87
CA PHE A 110 1.21 -12.69 13.49
C PHE A 110 1.81 -11.82 14.58
N ASP A 111 1.84 -12.31 15.80
CA ASP A 111 2.61 -11.71 16.89
C ASP A 111 4.07 -12.20 16.78
N LYS A 112 5.00 -11.30 16.47
CA LYS A 112 6.41 -11.65 16.25
C LYS A 112 7.11 -12.14 17.52
N ILE A 113 6.65 -11.70 18.68
CA ILE A 113 7.23 -12.08 19.99
C ILE A 113 6.75 -13.49 20.36
N ARG A 114 5.44 -13.72 20.32
CA ARG A 114 4.82 -14.99 20.68
C ARG A 114 4.90 -16.04 19.57
N LYS A 115 5.25 -15.63 18.35
CA LYS A 115 5.27 -16.44 17.13
C LYS A 115 3.96 -17.17 16.88
N LYS A 116 2.84 -16.47 17.06
CA LYS A 116 1.48 -17.03 16.92
C LYS A 116 0.62 -16.17 16.01
N TRP A 117 -0.18 -16.84 15.19
CA TRP A 117 -1.22 -16.21 14.41
C TRP A 117 -2.53 -16.13 15.20
N LYS A 118 -3.24 -15.01 15.03
CA LYS A 118 -4.64 -14.85 15.37
C LYS A 118 -5.38 -14.31 14.16
N VAL A 119 -6.50 -14.92 13.80
CA VAL A 119 -7.40 -14.40 12.77
C VAL A 119 -8.51 -13.60 13.45
N TYR A 120 -8.70 -12.37 13.03
CA TYR A 120 -9.81 -11.52 13.43
C TYR A 120 -10.92 -11.60 12.39
N THR A 121 -12.15 -11.77 12.88
CA THR A 121 -13.36 -11.82 12.06
C THR A 121 -14.42 -10.85 12.59
N THR A 122 -15.59 -10.83 11.97
CA THR A 122 -16.77 -10.13 12.49
C THR A 122 -17.14 -10.55 13.93
N LYS A 123 -16.81 -11.78 14.34
CA LYS A 123 -16.98 -12.23 15.73
C LYS A 123 -16.04 -11.54 16.71
N ASP A 124 -14.91 -11.03 16.23
CA ASP A 124 -13.92 -10.28 17.02
C ASP A 124 -14.15 -8.76 16.95
N GLY A 125 -15.20 -8.31 16.25
CA GLY A 125 -15.55 -6.89 16.11
C GLY A 125 -15.18 -6.27 14.76
N LEU A 126 -14.55 -7.00 13.83
CA LEU A 126 -14.25 -6.47 12.50
C LEU A 126 -15.55 -6.14 11.72
N ILE A 127 -15.61 -5.05 10.95
CA ILE A 127 -16.85 -4.70 10.24
C ILE A 127 -17.20 -5.74 9.15
N GLY A 128 -16.21 -6.30 8.46
CA GLY A 128 -16.37 -7.34 7.43
C GLY A 128 -15.18 -8.28 7.36
N ASN A 129 -15.38 -9.49 6.82
CA ASN A 129 -14.34 -10.51 6.79
C ASN A 129 -13.49 -10.48 5.52
N ASP A 130 -13.98 -9.91 4.43
CA ASP A 130 -13.21 -9.79 3.20
C ASP A 130 -12.37 -8.52 3.24
N ILE A 131 -11.05 -8.65 3.30
CA ILE A 131 -10.11 -7.53 3.50
C ILE A 131 -9.47 -7.17 2.19
N SER A 132 -9.56 -5.90 1.80
CA SER A 132 -9.01 -5.40 0.53
C SER A 132 -7.77 -4.53 0.70
N GLU A 133 -7.60 -3.88 1.85
CA GLU A 133 -6.43 -3.05 2.14
C GLU A 133 -6.15 -3.02 3.64
N ILE A 134 -4.86 -2.99 3.99
CA ILE A 134 -4.36 -2.82 5.35
C ILE A 134 -3.36 -1.67 5.36
N VAL A 135 -3.57 -0.69 6.22
CA VAL A 135 -2.62 0.40 6.45
C VAL A 135 -2.38 0.54 7.94
N GLY A 136 -1.15 0.85 8.34
CA GLY A 136 -0.81 1.01 9.74
C GLY A 136 -0.01 2.26 10.02
N SER A 137 -0.17 2.75 11.25
CA SER A 137 0.63 3.81 11.86
C SER A 137 1.29 3.29 13.13
N LYS A 138 1.97 4.16 13.88
CA LYS A 138 2.52 3.79 15.20
C LYS A 138 1.43 3.35 16.19
N LYS A 139 0.22 3.90 16.08
CA LYS A 139 -0.87 3.67 17.04
C LYS A 139 -1.96 2.75 16.52
N PHE A 140 -2.22 2.77 15.22
CA PHE A 140 -3.43 2.19 14.65
C PHE A 140 -3.13 1.25 13.49
N ILE A 141 -4.05 0.29 13.27
CA ILE A 141 -4.20 -0.42 12.00
C ILE A 141 -5.58 -0.05 11.46
N GLY A 142 -5.63 0.40 10.22
CA GLY A 142 -6.85 0.62 9.46
C GLY A 142 -6.97 -0.49 8.42
N VAL A 143 -8.18 -1.01 8.25
CA VAL A 143 -8.48 -2.00 7.21
C VAL A 143 -9.75 -1.65 6.48
N ILE A 144 -9.74 -1.83 5.17
CA ILE A 144 -10.95 -1.73 4.35
C ILE A 144 -11.54 -3.13 4.19
N CYS A 145 -12.86 -3.22 4.38
CA CYS A 145 -13.61 -4.45 4.32
C CYS A 145 -14.66 -4.40 3.19
N ARG A 146 -14.77 -5.51 2.48
CA ARG A 146 -15.84 -5.79 1.50
C ARG A 146 -16.93 -6.64 2.14
N GLU A 147 -18.10 -6.55 1.53
CA GLU A 147 -19.15 -7.57 1.64
C GLU A 147 -18.86 -8.66 0.60
N ARG A 148 -19.34 -9.89 0.82
CA ARG A 148 -19.03 -11.02 -0.08
C ARG A 148 -19.35 -10.64 -1.53
N GLY A 149 -18.36 -10.72 -2.42
CA GLY A 149 -18.51 -10.36 -3.83
C GLY A 149 -17.90 -8.99 -4.14
N THR A 150 -18.65 -8.14 -4.85
CA THR A 150 -18.15 -6.84 -5.35
C THR A 150 -18.58 -5.64 -4.49
N GLU A 151 -19.33 -5.88 -3.41
CA GLU A 151 -19.89 -4.82 -2.58
C GLU A 151 -18.91 -4.40 -1.48
N TRP A 152 -18.89 -3.11 -1.14
CA TRP A 152 -17.99 -2.58 -0.13
C TRP A 152 -18.74 -2.36 1.18
N LYS A 153 -18.15 -2.76 2.30
CA LYS A 153 -18.79 -2.64 3.61
C LYS A 153 -18.37 -1.39 4.36
N GLY A 154 -17.10 -1.03 4.27
CA GLY A 154 -16.56 0.12 4.98
C GLY A 154 -15.13 -0.13 5.46
N LEU A 155 -14.74 0.51 6.55
CA LEU A 155 -13.43 0.32 7.17
C LEU A 155 -13.52 0.13 8.68
N SER A 156 -12.52 -0.55 9.25
CA SER A 156 -12.35 -0.71 10.69
C SER A 156 -10.98 -0.19 11.15
N ILE A 157 -10.92 0.38 12.35
CA ILE A 157 -9.67 0.84 12.97
C ILE A 157 -9.42 0.07 14.26
N PHE A 158 -8.24 -0.52 14.34
CA PHE A 158 -7.70 -1.24 15.48
C PHE A 158 -6.72 -0.34 16.22
N ASP A 159 -6.90 -0.19 17.52
CA ASP A 159 -5.94 0.46 18.40
C ASP A 159 -4.93 -0.56 18.92
N LYS A 160 -3.65 -0.33 18.62
CA LYS A 160 -2.56 -1.24 19.01
C LYS A 160 -2.36 -1.26 20.52
N ALA A 161 -2.59 -0.13 21.20
CA ALA A 161 -2.37 -0.01 22.64
C ALA A 161 -3.39 -0.82 23.45
N SER A 162 -4.68 -0.69 23.14
CA SER A 162 -5.74 -1.46 23.80
C SER A 162 -5.96 -2.85 23.19
N ASN A 163 -5.37 -3.13 22.03
CA ASN A 163 -5.54 -4.36 21.25
C ASN A 163 -7.03 -4.64 20.94
N LYS A 164 -7.76 -3.61 20.52
CA LYS A 164 -9.20 -3.65 20.22
C LYS A 164 -9.54 -2.93 18.93
N TRP A 165 -10.61 -3.36 18.28
CA TRP A 165 -11.31 -2.59 17.27
C TRP A 165 -12.09 -1.46 17.93
N ILE A 166 -11.80 -0.22 17.57
CA ILE A 166 -12.34 0.97 18.25
C ILE A 166 -13.26 1.82 17.37
N ILE A 167 -13.15 1.71 16.05
CA ILE A 167 -13.94 2.48 15.09
C ILE A 167 -14.36 1.58 13.94
N HIS A 168 -15.61 1.74 13.51
CA HIS A 168 -16.18 1.17 12.29
C HIS A 168 -16.86 2.28 11.52
N ILE A 169 -16.48 2.47 10.27
CA ILE A 169 -17.10 3.45 9.38
C ILE A 169 -17.73 2.67 8.23
N PRO A 170 -19.05 2.41 8.28
CA PRO A 170 -19.78 1.88 7.13
C PRO A 170 -19.59 2.77 5.92
N ILE A 171 -19.55 2.20 4.72
CA ILE A 171 -19.36 2.98 3.51
C ILE A 171 -20.46 4.02 3.27
N SER A 172 -21.70 3.71 3.71
CA SER A 172 -22.85 4.61 3.66
C SER A 172 -22.71 5.83 4.57
N ASN A 173 -21.75 5.83 5.49
CA ASN A 173 -21.49 6.95 6.38
C ASN A 173 -20.38 7.87 5.84
N LEU A 174 -19.78 7.54 4.69
CA LEU A 174 -18.80 8.43 4.05
C LEU A 174 -19.50 9.68 3.49
N PRO A 175 -18.89 10.87 3.62
CA PRO A 175 -19.34 12.06 2.91
C PRO A 175 -19.53 11.81 1.41
N ASN A 176 -20.61 12.37 0.86
CA ASN A 176 -20.97 12.26 -0.56
C ASN A 176 -21.20 10.82 -1.08
N SER A 177 -21.34 9.82 -0.20
CA SER A 177 -21.72 8.47 -0.61
C SER A 177 -23.17 8.47 -1.10
N LYS A 178 -23.35 8.59 -2.42
CA LYS A 178 -24.61 8.21 -3.07
C LYS A 178 -24.67 6.69 -3.19
N GLU A 179 -25.83 6.16 -3.55
CA GLU A 179 -26.00 4.73 -3.86
C GLU A 179 -24.87 4.26 -4.79
N TYR A 180 -24.22 3.14 -4.44
CA TYR A 180 -23.00 2.59 -5.05
C TYR A 180 -21.74 3.45 -4.85
N ASN A 181 -21.04 3.20 -3.73
CA ASN A 181 -19.72 3.78 -3.45
C ASN A 181 -18.69 2.66 -3.26
N GLU A 182 -17.41 3.00 -3.41
CA GLU A 182 -16.29 2.08 -3.24
C GLU A 182 -15.16 2.80 -2.50
N ILE A 183 -14.55 2.15 -1.50
CA ILE A 183 -13.38 2.70 -0.80
C ILE A 183 -12.13 2.10 -1.43
N TYR A 184 -11.33 2.91 -2.10
CA TYR A 184 -10.15 2.39 -2.81
C TYR A 184 -8.90 2.39 -1.95
N THR A 185 -8.77 3.36 -1.06
CA THR A 185 -7.56 3.50 -0.26
C THR A 185 -7.82 4.26 1.04
N ILE A 186 -7.00 3.99 2.05
CA ILE A 186 -6.91 4.77 3.28
C ILE A 186 -5.46 5.10 3.61
N THR A 187 -5.23 6.18 4.36
CA THR A 187 -3.91 6.41 4.97
C THR A 187 -4.01 7.18 6.27
N PHE A 188 -3.08 6.93 7.19
CA PHE A 188 -3.01 7.67 8.44
C PHE A 188 -2.17 8.93 8.29
N ASP A 189 -2.70 10.01 8.86
CA ASP A 189 -1.98 11.24 9.16
C ASP A 189 -2.17 11.52 10.65
N ASN A 190 -1.22 11.05 11.46
CA ASN A 190 -1.29 11.11 12.92
C ASN A 190 -2.57 10.47 13.49
N ASP A 191 -3.44 11.29 14.09
CA ASP A 191 -4.73 10.86 14.66
C ASP A 191 -5.90 11.11 13.68
N LYS A 192 -5.59 11.27 12.38
CA LYS A 192 -6.55 11.39 11.29
C LYS A 192 -6.36 10.24 10.31
N ILE A 193 -7.44 9.88 9.65
CA ILE A 193 -7.43 8.96 8.52
C ILE A 193 -7.99 9.69 7.30
N TRP A 194 -7.21 9.68 6.23
CA TRP A 194 -7.66 10.07 4.91
C TRP A 194 -8.23 8.83 4.22
N ILE A 195 -9.35 9.02 3.53
CA ILE A 195 -10.12 7.96 2.90
C ILE A 195 -10.35 8.39 1.46
N GLY A 196 -9.83 7.61 0.53
CA GLY A 196 -10.02 7.77 -0.90
C GLY A 196 -11.10 6.81 -1.39
N ALA A 197 -12.18 7.36 -1.93
CA ALA A 197 -13.33 6.62 -2.40
C ALA A 197 -13.77 7.06 -3.80
N MET A 198 -14.71 6.31 -4.39
CA MET A 198 -15.40 6.72 -5.61
C MET A 198 -16.13 8.04 -5.41
N SER A 199 -16.81 8.19 -4.27
CA SER A 199 -17.49 9.43 -3.86
C SER A 199 -16.54 10.60 -3.64
N GLY A 200 -15.26 10.33 -3.39
CA GLY A 200 -14.25 11.35 -3.26
C GLY A 200 -13.28 11.19 -2.10
N LEU A 201 -12.67 12.30 -1.72
CA LEU A 201 -11.76 12.38 -0.59
C LEU A 201 -12.51 12.70 0.69
N SER A 202 -12.28 11.92 1.74
CA SER A 202 -12.79 12.20 3.08
C SER A 202 -11.67 12.19 4.11
N ARG A 203 -11.80 12.98 5.17
CA ARG A 203 -10.87 12.97 6.30
C ARG A 203 -11.65 12.77 7.59
N PHE A 204 -11.25 11.77 8.37
CA PHE A 204 -11.90 11.45 9.63
C PHE A 204 -10.92 11.60 10.79
N ASN A 205 -11.37 12.25 11.86
CA ASN A 205 -10.58 12.48 13.06
C ASN A 205 -10.90 11.40 14.11
N ILE A 206 -9.90 10.60 14.45
CA ILE A 206 -10.02 9.43 15.32
C ILE A 206 -10.34 9.85 16.76
N LYS A 207 -9.88 11.02 17.20
CA LYS A 207 -10.13 11.52 18.56
C LYS A 207 -11.54 12.06 18.75
N THR A 208 -12.06 12.76 17.74
CA THR A 208 -13.37 13.41 17.83
C THR A 208 -14.49 12.59 17.22
N TYR A 209 -14.17 11.49 16.54
CA TYR A 209 -15.09 10.62 15.82
C TYR A 209 -15.93 11.35 14.77
N LYS A 210 -15.35 12.35 14.11
CA LYS A 210 -16.03 13.20 13.14
C LYS A 210 -15.26 13.31 11.83
N PHE A 211 -16.01 13.44 10.74
CA PHE A 211 -15.46 13.89 9.47
C PHE A 211 -15.08 15.37 9.55
N GLU A 212 -13.92 15.69 9.00
CA GLU A 212 -13.46 17.05 8.81
C GLU A 212 -13.72 17.45 7.35
N ASP A 213 -14.15 18.70 7.16
CA ASP A 213 -14.31 19.26 5.81
C ASP A 213 -12.94 19.38 5.13
N THR A 214 -12.84 18.84 3.92
CA THR A 214 -11.65 18.95 3.06
C THR A 214 -11.63 20.27 2.30
N ASN A 215 -12.76 20.98 2.19
CA ASN A 215 -12.99 22.15 1.35
C ASN A 215 -12.58 21.92 -0.12
N PHE A 216 -12.60 20.66 -0.58
CA PHE A 216 -12.15 20.29 -1.91
C PHE A 216 -12.85 19.03 -2.38
N ASP A 217 -13.63 19.14 -3.46
CA ASP A 217 -14.44 18.06 -4.01
C ASP A 217 -13.63 17.30 -5.08
N LEU A 218 -12.81 16.36 -4.63
CA LEU A 218 -12.21 15.35 -5.50
C LEU A 218 -13.15 14.17 -5.62
N ARG A 219 -13.14 13.52 -6.79
CA ARG A 219 -13.84 12.25 -7.02
C ARG A 219 -12.86 11.17 -7.42
N ASN A 220 -13.29 9.92 -7.26
CA ASN A 220 -12.56 8.77 -7.77
C ASN A 220 -11.10 8.72 -7.28
N VAL A 221 -10.91 8.93 -5.98
CA VAL A 221 -9.59 8.97 -5.36
C VAL A 221 -9.06 7.54 -5.22
N ARG A 222 -7.94 7.25 -5.88
CA ARG A 222 -7.34 5.91 -5.97
C ARG A 222 -6.16 5.71 -5.04
N PHE A 223 -5.34 6.75 -4.82
CA PHE A 223 -4.10 6.64 -4.06
C PHE A 223 -3.93 7.81 -3.12
N LEU A 224 -3.43 7.53 -1.91
CA LEU A 224 -3.13 8.52 -0.89
C LEU A 224 -1.72 8.28 -0.35
N LEU A 225 -0.81 9.22 -0.59
CA LEU A 225 0.58 9.13 -0.15
C LEU A 225 0.92 10.33 0.74
N PRO A 226 0.92 10.17 2.07
CA PRO A 226 1.30 11.22 3.00
C PRO A 226 2.81 11.48 2.90
N ASP A 227 3.20 12.75 2.95
CA ASP A 227 4.57 13.25 2.91
C ASP A 227 4.70 14.44 3.86
N ASN A 228 5.02 14.14 5.11
CA ASN A 228 5.11 15.12 6.21
C ASN A 228 3.81 15.93 6.35
N ASP A 229 3.86 17.24 6.10
CA ASP A 229 2.70 18.14 6.16
C ASP A 229 1.89 18.17 4.85
N THR A 230 2.23 17.31 3.89
CA THR A 230 1.58 17.25 2.59
C THR A 230 0.99 15.88 2.33
N ILE A 231 -0.01 15.80 1.47
CA ILE A 231 -0.56 14.54 0.98
C ILE A 231 -0.68 14.60 -0.53
N TRP A 232 -0.17 13.57 -1.19
CA TRP A 232 -0.30 13.36 -2.62
C TRP A 232 -1.48 12.43 -2.88
N ILE A 233 -2.32 12.82 -3.82
CA ILE A 233 -3.62 12.22 -4.06
C ILE A 233 -3.70 11.87 -5.54
N GLY A 234 -3.74 10.57 -5.85
CA GLY A 234 -3.96 10.09 -7.21
C GLY A 234 -5.45 9.90 -7.45
N THR A 235 -5.97 10.45 -8.54
CA THR A 235 -7.37 10.30 -8.95
C THR A 235 -7.46 9.57 -10.29
N PHE A 236 -8.54 8.83 -10.50
CA PHE A 236 -8.81 8.23 -11.80
C PHE A 236 -9.39 9.28 -12.75
N GLY A 237 -8.61 9.67 -13.77
CA GLY A 237 -9.03 10.59 -14.84
C GLY A 237 -8.85 12.09 -14.55
N ASP A 238 -8.63 12.49 -13.29
CA ASP A 238 -8.42 13.90 -12.91
C ASP A 238 -6.96 14.22 -12.51
N GLY A 239 -6.08 13.23 -12.61
CA GLY A 239 -4.63 13.37 -12.42
C GLY A 239 -4.18 13.31 -10.96
N VAL A 240 -3.02 13.91 -10.68
CA VAL A 240 -2.39 13.89 -9.35
C VAL A 240 -2.56 15.25 -8.68
N TRP A 241 -3.04 15.24 -7.44
CA TRP A 241 -3.20 16.43 -6.61
C TRP A 241 -2.24 16.39 -5.43
N LYS A 242 -1.86 17.56 -4.94
CA LYS A 242 -1.12 17.74 -3.71
C LYS A 242 -1.88 18.71 -2.81
N PHE A 243 -2.10 18.30 -1.56
CA PHE A 243 -2.61 19.17 -0.51
C PHE A 243 -1.50 19.44 0.51
N ASP A 244 -1.30 20.72 0.84
CA ASP A 244 -0.38 21.16 1.88
C ASP A 244 -1.18 21.60 3.11
N ALA A 245 -1.05 20.87 4.23
CA ALA A 245 -1.84 21.09 5.43
C ALA A 245 -1.47 22.37 6.18
N LYS A 246 -0.23 22.87 6.00
CA LYS A 246 0.24 24.12 6.64
C LYS A 246 -0.36 25.34 5.97
N THR A 247 -0.34 25.36 4.64
CA THR A 247 -0.84 26.48 3.83
C THR A 247 -2.31 26.32 3.44
N LYS A 248 -2.87 25.12 3.61
CA LYS A 248 -4.21 24.70 3.14
C LYS A 248 -4.40 24.86 1.63
N ASN A 249 -3.31 24.77 0.87
CA ASN A 249 -3.33 24.96 -0.58
C ASN A 249 -3.39 23.62 -1.33
N TRP A 250 -4.09 23.65 -2.46
CA TRP A 250 -4.22 22.55 -3.40
C TRP A 250 -3.44 22.86 -4.68
N ILE A 251 -2.65 21.90 -5.15
CA ILE A 251 -1.91 22.01 -6.41
C ILE A 251 -2.25 20.80 -7.26
N LYS A 252 -2.67 21.05 -8.51
CA LYS A 252 -2.89 20.00 -9.51
C LYS A 252 -1.64 19.78 -10.35
N TYR A 253 -1.32 18.53 -10.57
CA TYR A 253 -0.33 18.07 -11.54
C TYR A 253 -1.04 17.22 -12.60
N ASN A 254 -0.88 17.59 -13.87
CA ASN A 254 -1.48 16.89 -15.02
C ASN A 254 -0.73 15.59 -15.33
N ILE A 255 -0.60 14.72 -14.34
CA ILE A 255 0.01 13.40 -14.42
C ILE A 255 -1.14 12.41 -14.44
N ASN A 256 -1.31 11.68 -15.55
CA ASN A 256 -2.35 10.66 -15.60
C ASN A 256 -1.87 9.40 -14.88
N CYS A 257 -2.58 8.99 -13.83
CA CYS A 257 -2.30 7.79 -13.05
C CYS A 257 -3.51 6.86 -13.10
N ASP A 258 -3.38 5.77 -13.87
CA ASP A 258 -4.52 4.88 -14.11
C ASP A 258 -4.51 3.66 -13.17
N GLN A 259 -3.35 3.30 -12.60
CA GLN A 259 -3.18 1.99 -11.92
C GLN A 259 -2.59 2.00 -10.52
N ASN A 260 -1.46 2.67 -10.28
CA ASN A 260 -0.77 2.67 -8.98
C ASN A 260 0.17 3.86 -8.86
N MET A 261 0.45 4.31 -7.63
CA MET A 261 1.39 5.39 -7.36
C MET A 261 2.29 5.02 -6.16
N ILE A 262 3.60 5.18 -6.34
CA ILE A 262 4.60 5.05 -5.27
C ILE A 262 5.42 6.33 -5.19
N MET A 263 6.08 6.54 -4.05
CA MET A 263 6.75 7.80 -3.77
C MET A 263 8.00 7.58 -2.90
N ASP A 264 9.07 8.31 -3.23
CA ASP A 264 10.24 8.48 -2.37
C ASP A 264 10.39 9.96 -1.96
N SER A 265 11.49 10.34 -1.31
CA SER A 265 11.70 11.72 -0.86
C SER A 265 11.76 12.75 -1.99
N GLU A 266 12.08 12.35 -3.21
CA GLU A 266 12.33 13.24 -4.35
C GLU A 266 11.34 13.06 -5.50
N ARG A 267 10.71 11.89 -5.61
CA ARG A 267 9.98 11.46 -6.80
C ARG A 267 8.66 10.78 -6.47
N ILE A 268 7.77 10.83 -7.45
CA ILE A 268 6.54 10.05 -7.53
C ILE A 268 6.63 9.21 -8.80
N ILE A 269 6.31 7.93 -8.70
CA ILE A 269 6.24 7.04 -9.84
C ILE A 269 4.78 6.59 -9.95
N ALA A 270 4.14 6.98 -11.04
CA ALA A 270 2.76 6.63 -11.36
C ALA A 270 2.75 5.62 -12.50
N ASN A 271 2.20 4.44 -12.24
CA ASN A 271 2.06 3.40 -13.25
C ASN A 271 0.83 3.62 -14.13
N ARG A 272 1.01 3.33 -15.42
CA ARG A 272 -0.02 3.25 -16.45
C ARG A 272 0.08 1.91 -17.16
N TYR A 273 -0.95 1.53 -17.91
CA TYR A 273 -1.05 0.23 -18.57
C TYR A 273 0.24 -0.25 -19.27
N ALA A 274 0.87 0.58 -20.09
CA ALA A 274 2.08 0.23 -20.86
C ALA A 274 3.24 1.20 -20.62
N SER A 275 3.16 2.03 -19.58
CA SER A 275 4.15 3.05 -19.27
C SER A 275 4.17 3.38 -17.78
N PHE A 276 5.20 4.07 -17.33
CA PHE A 276 5.19 4.72 -16.02
C PHE A 276 5.68 6.15 -16.16
N ILE A 277 5.16 7.03 -15.30
CA ILE A 277 5.55 8.43 -15.23
C ILE A 277 6.38 8.61 -13.97
N VAL A 278 7.60 9.13 -14.12
CA VAL A 278 8.41 9.61 -13.00
C VAL A 278 8.25 11.12 -12.92
N PHE A 279 7.71 11.59 -11.80
CA PHE A 279 7.55 12.99 -11.48
C PHE A 279 8.53 13.40 -10.38
N ASN A 280 9.29 14.47 -10.60
CA ASN A 280 10.24 15.02 -9.65
C ASN A 280 9.57 16.11 -8.82
N LYS A 281 9.48 15.90 -7.51
CA LYS A 281 8.81 16.79 -6.56
C LYS A 281 9.47 18.15 -6.42
N LYS A 282 10.79 18.25 -6.69
CA LYS A 282 11.59 19.45 -6.46
C LYS A 282 11.41 20.48 -7.58
N ASN A 283 11.42 20.03 -8.83
CA ASN A 283 11.30 20.91 -10.00
C ASN A 283 9.95 20.78 -10.73
N ALA A 284 9.06 19.92 -10.24
CA ALA A 284 7.75 19.67 -10.83
C ALA A 284 7.77 19.17 -12.29
N GLU A 285 8.86 18.51 -12.69
CA GLU A 285 8.98 17.91 -14.03
C GLU A 285 8.53 16.45 -14.02
N SER A 286 7.85 16.03 -15.08
CA SER A 286 7.46 14.63 -15.30
C SER A 286 8.09 14.07 -16.56
N LYS A 287 8.48 12.79 -16.52
CA LYS A 287 8.94 12.04 -17.69
C LYS A 287 8.24 10.69 -17.77
N GLU A 288 7.66 10.40 -18.93
CA GLU A 288 7.04 9.11 -19.23
C GLU A 288 8.05 8.14 -19.82
N TYR A 289 7.99 6.89 -19.36
CA TYR A 289 8.78 5.78 -19.83
C TYR A 289 7.84 4.71 -20.37
N ARG A 290 7.85 4.53 -21.69
CA ARG A 290 7.09 3.45 -22.35
C ARG A 290 7.86 2.15 -22.26
N ILE A 291 7.14 1.06 -22.02
CA ILE A 291 7.75 -0.26 -21.94
C ILE A 291 7.36 -1.07 -23.19
N ASN A 292 8.35 -1.39 -24.04
CA ASN A 292 8.15 -2.04 -25.34
C ASN A 292 7.84 -3.55 -25.27
N LYS A 293 7.71 -4.12 -24.07
CA LYS A 293 7.26 -5.50 -23.85
C LYS A 293 6.11 -5.45 -22.84
N TYR A 294 5.10 -6.29 -23.01
CA TYR A 294 4.10 -6.54 -21.98
C TYR A 294 4.82 -6.99 -20.71
N PHE A 295 5.01 -6.07 -19.77
CA PHE A 295 5.27 -6.44 -18.40
C PHE A 295 3.91 -6.68 -17.76
N PRO A 296 3.75 -7.73 -16.94
CA PRO A 296 2.55 -7.86 -16.15
C PRO A 296 2.34 -6.59 -15.31
N ALA A 297 1.07 -6.24 -15.09
CA ALA A 297 0.54 -4.92 -14.71
C ALA A 297 1.03 -4.30 -13.37
N SER A 298 2.17 -4.73 -12.85
CA SER A 298 2.63 -4.43 -11.51
C SER A 298 4.17 -4.48 -11.43
N MET A 299 4.82 -3.50 -12.07
CA MET A 299 6.24 -3.26 -11.83
C MET A 299 6.39 -2.47 -10.53
N PHE A 300 7.19 -3.00 -9.59
CA PHE A 300 7.46 -2.37 -8.30
C PHE A 300 8.92 -1.95 -8.21
N ILE A 301 9.15 -0.70 -7.81
CA ILE A 301 10.48 -0.21 -7.43
C ILE A 301 10.46 -0.06 -5.91
N LEU A 302 11.11 -0.98 -5.20
CA LEU A 302 11.36 -0.88 -3.77
C LEU A 302 12.73 -0.20 -3.59
N ASN A 303 12.76 0.90 -2.85
CA ASN A 303 14.02 1.53 -2.45
C ASN A 303 14.69 0.72 -1.33
N GLU A 304 16.03 0.64 -1.45
CA GLU A 304 17.05 0.24 -0.48
C GLU A 304 16.83 -1.04 0.37
N ILE A 305 17.59 -2.09 0.06
CA ILE A 305 18.13 -2.98 1.10
C ILE A 305 19.54 -2.50 1.38
N THR A 306 19.76 -1.83 2.51
CA THR A 306 21.11 -1.68 3.07
C THR A 306 21.58 -3.07 3.47
N SER A 307 22.45 -3.68 2.65
CA SER A 307 23.22 -4.84 3.08
C SER A 307 24.08 -4.39 4.25
N VAL A 308 23.76 -4.82 5.47
CA VAL A 308 24.75 -4.87 6.55
C VAL A 308 25.75 -5.96 6.16
N ARG A 309 27.03 -5.61 6.20
CA ARG A 309 28.14 -6.51 5.90
C ARG A 309 28.16 -7.72 6.83
#